data_AF-A0AAC9PWQ0-F1
#
_entry.id   AF-A0AAC9PWQ0-F1
#
_cell.length_a   1.000
_cell.length_b   1.000
_cell.length_c   1.000
_cell.angle_alpha   90.00
_cell.angle_beta   90.00
_cell.angle_gamma   90.00
#
_symmetry.space_group_name_H-M   'P 1'
#
loop_
_entity.id
_entity.type
_entity.pdbx_description
1 polymer ?
#
loop_
_entity_poly.entity_id
_entity_poly.type
_entity_poly.pdbx_seq_one_letter_code
_entity_poly.pdbx_strand_id
1 'polypeptide(L)'
;MNHSILAKHLHNLGLNITCITNYITEHNFYDANILKGAYHEWKHLKESRQSIEELKEYDWDNSVGIGTIAGFENLHVLDIDGCTNYNFIEDLLIILGLPKHYEWVVKTGSLDGYHIYFYSELLDILEEDQVASSYPPNLDNTGLFEKIEILWRTHIVLPNSLHKSGSKYSFTNCKFPKEKPVLIDINKFKIIESLFLNISEIERKKVYFSLSKEKHRNIKQPNKDINLVDLSLIEEKLFFLFDIETDGLIENYNFPKIVQISWMIMDTKGIIYKKNTELVNSNFNIESEAFKINKLNPDIIKKIGKEPSEIYLDITYDLKHCEFISAHNLKFDLSILENEFENHQIDFNFNSLTQFCTMEFGTKLLSNEQNPDAKFPKMTELYEHLFNHKVKQFHNANTDVTILAKCIKELLFKGKIEHLKNKQ
;
A
#
# COMPACT_ATOMS: atom_id res chain seq x y z
N MET A 1 -0.21 22.07 8.40
CA MET A 1 1.25 22.29 8.38
C MET A 1 1.80 21.41 7.28
N ASN A 2 2.63 21.96 6.39
CA ASN A 2 3.26 21.21 5.30
C ASN A 2 4.15 20.10 5.88
N HIS A 3 4.09 18.88 5.33
CA HIS A 3 4.90 17.75 5.80
C HIS A 3 6.40 18.07 5.78
N SER A 4 6.91 18.81 4.81
CA SER A 4 8.33 19.20 4.75
C SER A 4 8.77 20.00 5.98
N ILE A 5 7.91 20.91 6.47
CA ILE A 5 8.22 21.73 7.64
C ILE A 5 8.24 20.87 8.91
N LEU A 6 7.23 20.03 9.07
CA LEU A 6 7.14 19.14 10.23
C LEU A 6 8.26 18.09 10.22
N ALA A 7 8.61 17.54 9.05
CA ALA A 7 9.72 16.61 8.88
C ALA A 7 11.06 17.22 9.31
N LYS A 8 11.37 18.44 8.86
CA LYS A 8 12.57 19.18 9.31
C LYS A 8 12.58 19.42 10.82
N HIS A 9 11.42 19.77 11.38
CA HIS A 9 11.29 19.96 12.83
C HIS A 9 11.57 18.67 13.60
N LEU A 10 10.95 17.55 13.21
CA LEU A 10 11.15 16.25 13.87
C LEU A 10 12.57 15.70 13.66
N HIS A 11 13.18 15.96 12.49
CA HIS A 11 14.59 15.67 12.27
C HIS A 11 15.47 16.43 13.25
N ASN A 12 15.25 17.73 13.45
CA ASN A 12 16.00 18.52 14.45
C ASN A 12 15.84 18.00 15.88
N LEU A 13 14.76 17.28 16.20
CA LEU A 13 14.56 16.61 17.49
C LEU A 13 15.33 15.28 17.62
N GLY A 14 16.13 14.90 16.62
CA GLY A 14 16.94 13.69 16.70
C GLY A 14 16.26 12.44 16.13
N LEU A 15 15.19 12.56 15.35
CA LEU A 15 14.65 11.42 14.60
C LEU A 15 15.21 11.35 13.17
N ASN A 16 15.34 10.13 12.65
CA ASN A 16 15.45 9.91 11.21
C ASN A 16 14.05 9.88 10.62
N ILE A 17 13.82 10.68 9.58
CA ILE A 17 12.49 10.90 9.02
C ILE A 17 12.41 10.27 7.64
N THR A 18 11.24 9.74 7.32
CA THR A 18 10.92 9.20 5.99
C THR A 18 9.68 9.90 5.43
N CYS A 19 9.58 9.94 4.11
CA CYS A 19 8.41 10.47 3.41
C CYS A 19 7.52 9.32 2.94
N ILE A 20 6.21 9.47 3.15
CA ILE A 20 5.18 8.53 2.69
C ILE A 20 4.38 9.25 1.60
N THR A 21 4.26 8.63 0.43
CA THR A 21 3.47 9.15 -0.71
C THR A 21 2.29 8.24 -1.01
N ASN A 22 1.39 8.68 -1.90
CA ASN A 22 0.24 7.88 -2.36
C ASN A 22 0.51 7.13 -3.67
N TYR A 23 1.75 7.11 -4.15
CA TYR A 23 2.16 6.38 -5.34
C TYR A 23 3.19 5.31 -5.01
N ILE A 24 3.28 4.31 -5.89
CA ILE A 24 4.06 3.12 -5.68
C ILE A 24 5.50 3.31 -6.15
N THR A 25 6.44 2.77 -5.37
CA THR A 25 7.85 2.63 -5.71
C THR A 25 8.34 1.22 -5.36
N GLU A 26 9.59 0.88 -5.70
CA GLU A 26 10.21 -0.36 -5.20
C GLU A 26 10.17 -0.52 -3.69
N HIS A 27 10.17 0.60 -2.96
CA HIS A 27 10.36 0.60 -1.53
C HIS A 27 9.06 0.38 -0.76
N ASN A 28 7.91 0.82 -1.30
CA ASN A 28 6.60 0.66 -0.65
C ASN A 28 5.66 -0.35 -1.35
N PHE A 29 6.09 -0.96 -2.45
CA PHE A 29 5.25 -1.88 -3.24
C PHE A 29 4.63 -3.00 -2.39
N TYR A 30 5.44 -3.58 -1.49
CA TYR A 30 5.08 -4.71 -0.64
C TYR A 30 4.48 -4.32 0.71
N ASP A 31 4.35 -3.03 0.98
CA ASP A 31 3.65 -2.60 2.18
C ASP A 31 2.16 -2.93 2.01
N ALA A 32 1.59 -3.52 3.07
CA ALA A 32 0.17 -3.87 3.12
C ALA A 32 -0.72 -2.63 2.94
N ASN A 33 -0.18 -1.44 3.25
CA ASN A 33 -0.81 -0.17 3.02
C ASN A 33 0.23 0.86 2.55
N ILE A 34 0.03 1.40 1.34
CA ILE A 34 0.91 2.42 0.76
C ILE A 34 0.97 3.70 1.61
N LEU A 35 -0.10 4.01 2.35
CA LEU A 35 -0.16 5.15 3.27
C LEU A 35 0.63 4.92 4.58
N LYS A 36 1.27 3.76 4.72
CA LYS A 36 2.16 3.44 5.84
C LYS A 36 3.61 3.19 5.39
N GLY A 37 3.86 3.04 4.10
CA GLY A 37 5.16 2.70 3.54
C GLY A 37 5.97 3.92 3.09
N ALA A 38 7.25 3.98 3.43
CA ALA A 38 8.13 5.01 2.89
C ALA A 38 8.31 4.83 1.37
N TYR A 39 8.19 5.91 0.61
CA TYR A 39 8.33 5.83 -0.85
C TYR A 39 9.77 5.60 -1.31
N HIS A 40 10.76 5.77 -0.42
CA HIS A 40 12.19 5.69 -0.70
C HIS A 40 12.87 4.61 0.17
N GLU A 41 14.11 4.24 -0.15
CA GLU A 41 14.91 3.38 0.72
C GLU A 41 15.14 4.06 2.07
N TRP A 42 14.93 3.32 3.15
CA TRP A 42 15.05 3.84 4.51
C TRP A 42 15.85 2.92 5.44
N LYS A 43 16.23 1.72 5.00
CA LYS A 43 16.83 0.71 5.88
C LYS A 43 18.18 1.14 6.46
N HIS A 44 18.95 1.92 5.71
CA HIS A 44 20.22 2.52 6.17
C HIS A 44 20.02 3.47 7.36
N LEU A 45 18.82 4.06 7.48
CA LEU A 45 18.44 4.95 8.59
C LEU A 45 18.23 4.20 9.91
N LYS A 46 18.33 2.88 9.93
CA LYS A 46 18.36 2.11 11.19
C LYS A 46 19.69 2.29 11.93
N GLU A 47 20.76 2.47 11.19
CA GLU A 47 22.13 2.39 11.69
C GLU A 47 22.86 3.73 11.60
N SER A 48 22.45 4.60 10.67
CA SER A 48 23.10 5.88 10.43
C SER A 48 22.15 7.05 10.56
N ARG A 49 22.69 8.17 11.04
CA ARG A 49 21.96 9.43 11.17
C ARG A 49 21.67 10.00 9.77
N GLN A 50 20.40 10.30 9.50
CA GLN A 50 19.97 10.94 8.26
C GLN A 50 20.59 12.34 8.12
N SER A 51 21.16 12.65 6.97
CA SER A 51 21.64 14.01 6.67
C SER A 51 20.48 14.95 6.36
N ILE A 52 20.70 16.26 6.53
CA ILE A 52 19.67 17.25 6.18
C ILE A 52 19.51 17.39 4.66
N GLU A 53 20.56 17.07 3.90
CA GLU A 53 20.57 17.01 2.44
C GLU A 53 19.63 15.90 1.95
N GLU A 54 19.78 14.68 2.47
CA GLU A 54 18.91 13.54 2.13
C GLU A 54 17.43 13.87 2.43
N LEU A 55 17.14 14.46 3.58
CA LEU A 55 15.78 14.85 3.95
C LEU A 55 15.15 15.87 2.98
N LYS A 56 15.96 16.77 2.42
CA LYS A 56 15.50 17.81 1.48
C LYS A 56 15.21 17.27 0.09
N GLU A 57 15.83 16.14 -0.29
CA GLU A 57 15.64 15.50 -1.59
C GLU A 57 14.32 14.73 -1.70
N TYR A 58 13.63 14.50 -0.58
CA TYR A 58 12.39 13.75 -0.60
C TYR A 58 11.25 14.49 -1.31
N ASP A 59 10.34 13.72 -1.93
CA ASP A 59 9.13 14.22 -2.60
C ASP A 59 8.09 14.66 -1.56
N TRP A 60 8.31 15.84 -1.00
CA TRP A 60 7.39 16.44 -0.05
C TRP A 60 6.14 17.02 -0.71
N ASP A 61 6.19 17.33 -2.00
CA ASP A 61 5.08 17.92 -2.75
C ASP A 61 3.94 16.90 -2.92
N ASN A 62 4.28 15.62 -3.14
CA ASN A 62 3.31 14.53 -3.22
C ASN A 62 3.15 13.73 -1.91
N SER A 63 3.71 14.24 -0.80
CA SER A 63 3.68 13.54 0.49
C SER A 63 2.27 13.48 1.09
N VAL A 64 1.85 12.29 1.51
CA VAL A 64 0.61 12.05 2.27
C VAL A 64 0.90 11.66 3.72
N GLY A 65 2.17 11.48 4.08
CA GLY A 65 2.58 11.24 5.44
C GLY A 65 4.08 11.38 5.69
N ILE A 66 4.41 11.22 6.96
CA ILE A 66 5.75 11.25 7.55
C ILE A 66 5.90 9.95 8.32
N GLY A 67 7.04 9.30 8.21
CA GLY A 67 7.41 8.20 9.08
C GLY A 67 8.73 8.42 9.80
N THR A 68 9.07 7.52 10.70
CA THR A 68 10.36 7.43 11.39
C THR A 68 10.78 5.97 11.51
N ILE A 69 11.99 5.76 12.03
CA ILE A 69 12.57 4.44 12.21
C ILE A 69 12.64 4.14 13.72
N ALA A 70 11.80 3.21 14.17
CA ALA A 70 12.04 2.58 15.47
C ALA A 70 13.34 1.77 15.38
N GLY A 71 14.23 1.98 16.35
CA GLY A 71 15.53 1.34 16.50
C GLY A 71 16.72 2.25 16.36
N PHE A 72 16.57 3.34 15.60
CA PHE A 72 17.64 4.31 15.48
C PHE A 72 17.91 4.93 16.86
N GLU A 73 19.15 4.86 17.33
CA GLU A 73 19.55 5.27 18.70
C GLU A 73 18.67 4.68 19.81
N ASN A 74 18.20 3.45 19.64
CA ASN A 74 17.30 2.76 20.56
C ASN A 74 15.95 3.50 20.77
N LEU A 75 15.44 4.16 19.73
CA LEU A 75 14.06 4.65 19.73
C LEU A 75 13.09 3.46 19.69
N HIS A 76 12.22 3.37 20.67
CA HIS A 76 11.16 2.37 20.76
C HIS A 76 9.79 3.01 20.65
N VAL A 77 8.82 2.21 20.19
CA VAL A 77 7.42 2.59 20.14
C VAL A 77 6.58 1.50 20.76
N LEU A 78 5.79 1.86 21.76
CA LEU A 78 4.67 1.02 22.20
C LEU A 78 3.48 1.35 21.32
N ASP A 79 3.04 0.37 20.53
CA ASP A 79 1.84 0.43 19.71
C ASP A 79 0.71 -0.32 20.42
N ILE A 80 -0.37 0.39 20.74
CA ILE A 80 -1.52 -0.13 21.47
C ILE A 80 -2.72 -0.11 20.51
N ASP A 81 -3.08 -1.27 19.99
CA ASP A 81 -4.21 -1.45 19.06
C ASP A 81 -5.51 -1.75 19.81
N GLY A 82 -6.64 -1.31 19.25
CA GLY A 82 -7.97 -1.55 19.82
C GLY A 82 -8.24 -0.79 21.12
N CYS A 83 -7.51 0.30 21.36
CA CYS A 83 -7.63 1.09 22.57
C CYS A 83 -8.18 2.49 22.28
N THR A 84 -9.38 2.76 22.81
CA THR A 84 -10.02 4.09 22.75
C THR A 84 -9.90 4.87 24.06
N ASN A 85 -9.74 4.17 25.20
CA ASN A 85 -9.71 4.76 26.53
C ASN A 85 -8.37 5.45 26.83
N TYR A 86 -8.38 6.79 26.86
CA TYR A 86 -7.17 7.57 27.15
C TYR A 86 -6.69 7.43 28.61
N ASN A 87 -7.56 7.12 29.56
CA ASN A 87 -7.14 6.96 30.96
C ASN A 87 -6.18 5.76 31.10
N PHE A 88 -6.41 4.69 30.34
CA PHE A 88 -5.48 3.56 30.29
C PHE A 88 -4.10 4.00 29.76
N ILE A 89 -4.05 4.91 28.79
CA ILE A 89 -2.79 5.47 28.30
C ILE A 89 -2.08 6.27 29.42
N GLU A 90 -2.82 7.05 30.21
CA GLU A 90 -2.25 7.74 31.38
C GLU A 90 -1.64 6.75 32.40
N ASP A 91 -2.29 5.61 32.65
CA ASP A 91 -1.76 4.56 33.53
C ASP A 91 -0.44 4.00 32.99
N LEU A 92 -0.36 3.73 31.68
CA LEU A 92 0.89 3.28 31.05
C LEU A 92 2.01 4.33 31.16
N LEU A 93 1.70 5.61 30.96
CA LEU A 93 2.67 6.70 31.12
C LEU A 93 3.22 6.75 32.56
N ILE A 94 2.35 6.62 33.57
CA ILE A 94 2.74 6.60 34.97
C ILE A 94 3.67 5.43 35.25
N ILE A 95 3.32 4.23 34.78
CA ILE A 95 4.14 3.02 34.99
C ILE A 95 5.52 3.18 34.35
N LEU A 96 5.60 3.73 33.14
CA LEU A 96 6.88 3.97 32.44
C LEU A 96 7.67 5.15 33.04
N GLY A 97 7.06 5.97 33.90
CA GLY A 97 7.67 7.18 34.46
C GLY A 97 7.75 8.33 33.45
N LEU A 98 6.83 8.37 32.50
CA LEU A 98 6.69 9.44 31.51
C LEU A 98 5.80 10.58 32.05
N PRO A 99 5.96 11.82 31.53
CA PRO A 99 5.12 12.94 31.94
C PRO A 99 3.62 12.67 31.69
N LYS A 100 2.74 13.19 32.56
CA LYS A 100 1.28 13.05 32.38
C LYS A 100 0.79 13.55 31.00
N HIS A 101 1.31 14.68 30.54
CA HIS A 101 1.00 15.26 29.22
C HIS A 101 2.14 15.00 28.23
N TYR A 102 2.62 13.76 28.16
CA TYR A 102 3.75 13.43 27.32
C TYR A 102 3.47 13.70 25.83
N GLU A 103 4.31 14.53 25.22
CA GLU A 103 4.09 15.04 23.86
C GLU A 103 4.15 13.96 22.78
N TRP A 104 4.84 12.86 23.07
CA TRP A 104 5.06 11.73 22.17
C TRP A 104 4.03 10.60 22.31
N VAL A 105 2.83 10.94 22.80
CA VAL A 105 1.64 10.10 22.68
C VAL A 105 0.91 10.45 21.40
N VAL A 106 0.83 9.51 20.48
CA VAL A 106 0.20 9.66 19.17
C VAL A 106 -1.11 8.89 19.14
N LYS A 107 -2.21 9.53 18.72
CA LYS A 107 -3.43 8.83 18.34
C LYS A 107 -3.26 8.28 16.93
N THR A 108 -3.52 7.00 16.75
CA THR A 108 -3.42 6.36 15.43
C THR A 108 -4.50 6.87 14.50
N GLY A 109 -4.24 6.84 13.19
CA GLY A 109 -5.21 7.28 12.20
C GLY A 109 -6.45 6.37 12.06
N SER A 110 -6.45 5.15 12.63
CA SER A 110 -7.70 4.36 12.78
C SER A 110 -8.66 5.00 13.79
N LEU A 111 -8.16 5.88 14.66
CA LEU A 111 -8.81 6.40 15.86
C LEU A 111 -9.06 5.33 16.94
N ASP A 112 -8.49 4.15 16.75
CA ASP A 112 -8.68 2.96 17.58
C ASP A 112 -7.34 2.37 18.01
N GLY A 113 -6.49 3.24 18.54
CA GLY A 113 -5.21 2.87 19.10
C GLY A 113 -4.37 4.09 19.43
N TYR A 114 -3.21 3.84 20.03
CA TYR A 114 -2.23 4.85 20.40
C TYR A 114 -0.81 4.34 20.17
N HIS A 115 0.12 5.24 19.85
CA HIS A 115 1.55 4.97 19.96
C HIS A 115 2.15 5.80 21.10
N ILE A 116 3.12 5.25 21.83
CA ILE A 116 3.95 5.97 22.80
C ILE A 116 5.42 5.80 22.40
N TYR A 117 6.10 6.90 22.06
CA TYR A 117 7.50 6.87 21.63
C TYR A 117 8.43 7.18 22.80
N PHE A 118 9.52 6.46 22.96
CA PHE A 118 10.51 6.69 24.01
C PHE A 118 11.86 6.08 23.61
N TYR A 119 12.94 6.52 24.24
CA TYR A 119 14.22 5.80 24.15
C TYR A 119 14.36 4.85 25.33
N SER A 120 15.01 3.70 25.14
CA SER A 120 15.39 2.82 26.24
C SER A 120 16.43 1.81 25.78
N GLU A 121 17.04 1.06 26.69
CA GLU A 121 17.77 -0.15 26.30
C GLU A 121 16.80 -1.27 25.90
N LEU A 122 17.31 -2.31 25.22
CA LEU A 122 16.53 -3.50 24.88
C LEU A 122 16.14 -4.29 26.13
N LEU A 123 14.87 -4.69 26.23
CA LEU A 123 14.35 -5.52 27.35
C LEU A 123 14.96 -6.94 27.36
N ASP A 124 15.17 -7.52 26.17
CA ASP A 124 15.64 -8.91 25.95
C ASP A 124 16.73 -8.95 24.87
N ILE A 125 17.48 -10.06 24.79
CA ILE A 125 18.30 -10.37 23.62
C ILE A 125 17.38 -10.83 22.49
N LEU A 126 17.11 -9.94 21.55
CA LEU A 126 16.30 -10.23 20.36
C LEU A 126 17.18 -10.87 19.27
N GLU A 127 16.61 -11.76 18.48
CA GLU A 127 17.30 -12.26 17.28
C GLU A 127 17.51 -11.11 16.29
N GLU A 128 18.55 -11.22 15.45
CA GLU A 128 19.06 -10.12 14.61
C GLU A 128 18.01 -9.51 13.65
N ASP A 129 17.02 -10.30 13.26
CA ASP A 129 15.96 -9.95 12.30
C ASP A 129 14.60 -9.63 12.93
N GLN A 130 14.45 -9.71 14.25
CA GLN A 130 13.20 -9.36 14.91
C GLN A 130 13.00 -7.83 14.91
N VAL A 131 11.75 -7.40 14.70
CA VAL A 131 11.38 -5.98 14.56
C VAL A 131 10.32 -5.51 15.55
N ALA A 132 9.55 -6.45 16.10
CA ALA A 132 8.50 -6.19 17.07
C ALA A 132 8.21 -7.40 17.98
N SER A 133 7.67 -7.14 19.17
CA SER A 133 7.07 -8.15 20.05
C SER A 133 5.62 -7.77 20.31
N SER A 134 4.69 -8.68 20.04
CA SER A 134 3.26 -8.48 20.21
C SER A 134 2.76 -9.26 21.42
N TYR A 135 2.02 -8.58 22.27
CA TYR A 135 1.53 -9.06 23.55
C TYR A 135 0.00 -8.96 23.57
N PRO A 136 -0.71 -10.10 23.64
CA PRO A 136 -2.15 -10.07 23.87
C PRO A 136 -2.48 -9.67 25.32
N PRO A 137 -3.69 -9.14 25.57
CA PRO A 137 -4.15 -8.88 26.94
C PRO A 137 -4.27 -10.18 27.73
N ASN A 138 -4.08 -10.11 29.05
CA ASN A 138 -4.50 -11.18 29.95
C ASN A 138 -6.04 -11.22 30.06
N LEU A 139 -6.58 -12.29 30.67
CA LEU A 139 -8.02 -12.55 30.74
C LEU A 139 -8.81 -11.37 31.36
N ASP A 140 -8.25 -10.70 32.36
CA ASP A 140 -8.89 -9.60 33.07
C ASP A 140 -8.96 -8.30 32.24
N ASN A 141 -8.15 -8.18 31.18
CA ASN A 141 -7.97 -6.95 30.42
C ASN A 141 -8.36 -7.06 28.93
N THR A 142 -9.02 -8.15 28.52
CA THR A 142 -9.45 -8.40 27.13
C THR A 142 -10.36 -7.32 26.52
N GLY A 143 -10.98 -6.46 27.34
CA GLY A 143 -11.81 -5.33 26.89
C GLY A 143 -11.11 -3.97 26.87
N LEU A 144 -9.85 -3.88 27.28
CA LEU A 144 -9.12 -2.59 27.35
C LEU A 144 -8.37 -2.24 26.06
N PHE A 145 -7.83 -3.27 25.40
CA PHE A 145 -7.07 -3.18 24.15
C PHE A 145 -7.07 -4.55 23.45
N GLU A 146 -6.80 -4.57 22.15
CA GLU A 146 -6.69 -5.82 21.38
C GLU A 146 -5.30 -6.45 21.54
N LYS A 147 -4.24 -5.62 21.47
CA LYS A 147 -2.84 -6.02 21.68
C LYS A 147 -1.97 -4.80 21.98
N ILE A 148 -0.83 -5.05 22.63
CA ILE A 148 0.26 -4.09 22.76
C ILE A 148 1.49 -4.65 22.04
N GLU A 149 2.17 -3.83 21.24
CA GLU A 149 3.41 -4.19 20.57
C GLU A 149 4.54 -3.27 20.97
N ILE A 150 5.74 -3.82 21.25
CA ILE A 150 6.97 -3.03 21.30
C ILE A 150 7.63 -3.11 19.93
N LEU A 151 7.89 -1.96 19.32
CA LEU A 151 8.48 -1.83 17.99
C LEU A 151 9.88 -1.21 18.11
N TRP A 152 10.88 -1.77 17.42
CA TRP A 152 12.27 -1.33 17.59
C TRP A 152 13.20 -1.48 16.39
N ARG A 153 12.82 -2.11 15.27
CA ARG A 153 13.70 -2.20 14.07
C ARG A 153 12.90 -2.04 12.79
N THR A 154 11.85 -1.22 12.85
CA THR A 154 10.85 -1.05 11.78
C THR A 154 10.57 0.41 11.49
N HIS A 155 10.06 0.66 10.29
CA HIS A 155 9.44 1.93 9.92
C HIS A 155 8.09 2.08 10.63
N ILE A 156 7.77 3.31 11.05
CA ILE A 156 6.54 3.67 11.75
C ILE A 156 6.01 5.01 11.24
N VAL A 157 4.69 5.10 11.13
CA VAL A 157 3.97 6.31 10.73
C VAL A 157 3.89 7.33 11.87
N LEU A 158 4.23 8.57 11.57
CA LEU A 158 4.11 9.72 12.47
C LEU A 158 2.93 10.62 12.08
N PRO A 159 2.43 11.45 13.02
CA PRO A 159 1.60 12.60 12.66
C PRO A 159 2.34 13.52 11.69
N ASN A 160 1.69 14.15 10.70
CA ASN A 160 0.24 14.24 10.45
C ASN A 160 -0.20 13.37 9.26
N SER A 161 0.25 12.11 9.22
CA SER A 161 0.02 11.20 8.09
C SER A 161 -1.44 10.80 7.90
N LEU A 162 -1.82 10.59 6.64
CA LEU A 162 -3.14 10.09 6.26
C LEU A 162 -3.27 8.59 6.54
N HIS A 163 -4.40 8.17 7.07
CA HIS A 163 -4.77 6.76 7.22
C HIS A 163 -5.81 6.35 6.16
N LYS A 164 -5.93 5.04 5.89
CA LYS A 164 -6.86 4.49 4.89
C LYS A 164 -8.33 4.82 5.15
N SER A 165 -8.69 5.18 6.39
CA SER A 165 -10.04 5.65 6.75
C SER A 165 -10.33 7.09 6.33
N GLY A 166 -9.30 7.87 5.93
CA GLY A 166 -9.38 9.31 5.67
C GLY A 166 -9.01 10.17 6.88
N SER A 167 -8.97 9.60 8.09
CA SER A 167 -8.47 10.25 9.30
C SER A 167 -6.94 10.41 9.28
N LYS A 168 -6.40 11.21 10.20
CA LYS A 168 -4.95 11.44 10.31
C LYS A 168 -4.41 11.01 11.66
N TYR A 169 -3.15 10.60 11.67
CA TYR A 169 -2.37 10.44 12.90
C TYR A 169 -2.17 11.81 13.55
N SER A 170 -2.32 11.90 14.87
CA SER A 170 -2.19 13.17 15.60
C SER A 170 -1.42 13.00 16.90
N PHE A 171 -0.65 14.02 17.31
CA PHE A 171 -0.14 14.09 18.67
C PHE A 171 -1.30 14.43 19.61
N THR A 172 -1.41 13.70 20.72
CA THR A 172 -2.58 13.82 21.61
C THR A 172 -2.44 15.00 22.56
N ASN A 173 -1.23 15.24 23.05
CA ASN A 173 -0.95 16.23 24.10
C ASN A 173 -0.32 17.53 23.58
N CYS A 174 -0.08 17.63 22.28
CA CYS A 174 0.51 18.82 21.68
C CYS A 174 0.12 18.96 20.20
N LYS A 175 0.43 20.09 19.58
CA LYS A 175 0.29 20.26 18.12
C LYS A 175 1.45 19.62 17.36
N PHE A 176 2.65 19.73 17.92
CA PHE A 176 3.88 19.08 17.53
C PHE A 176 4.80 19.06 18.76
N PRO A 177 5.60 18.01 18.96
CA PRO A 177 6.48 17.89 20.11
C PRO A 177 7.57 18.96 20.05
N LYS A 178 8.01 19.47 21.19
CA LYS A 178 9.08 20.46 21.31
C LYS A 178 10.40 19.83 21.71
N GLU A 179 10.33 18.75 22.46
CA GLU A 179 11.49 17.99 22.93
C GLU A 179 11.51 16.62 22.27
N LYS A 180 12.68 15.98 22.26
CA LYS A 180 12.83 14.59 21.80
C LYS A 180 12.13 13.60 22.74
N PRO A 181 11.83 12.36 22.31
CA PRO A 181 11.31 11.34 23.20
C PRO A 181 12.20 11.17 24.45
N VAL A 182 11.59 10.85 25.58
CA VAL A 182 12.28 10.69 26.87
C VAL A 182 12.95 9.31 26.93
N LEU A 183 14.15 9.26 27.50
CA LEU A 183 14.81 8.01 27.86
C LEU A 183 14.17 7.44 29.13
N ILE A 184 13.72 6.20 29.08
CA ILE A 184 13.11 5.50 30.21
C ILE A 184 13.90 4.26 30.62
N ASP A 185 13.74 3.84 31.87
CA ASP A 185 14.15 2.52 32.32
C ASP A 185 13.15 1.46 31.84
N ILE A 186 13.57 0.66 30.86
CA ILE A 186 12.71 -0.34 30.23
C ILE A 186 12.26 -1.44 31.20
N ASN A 187 12.96 -1.64 32.33
CA ASN A 187 12.55 -2.64 33.32
C ASN A 187 11.17 -2.36 33.92
N LYS A 188 10.71 -1.09 33.88
CA LYS A 188 9.35 -0.72 34.28
C LYS A 188 8.28 -1.37 33.39
N PHE A 189 8.61 -1.77 32.17
CA PHE A 189 7.72 -2.51 31.29
C PHE A 189 7.29 -3.85 31.89
N LYS A 190 8.11 -4.48 32.75
CA LYS A 190 7.75 -5.73 33.46
C LYS A 190 6.51 -5.57 34.34
N ILE A 191 6.23 -4.33 34.80
CA ILE A 191 5.00 -4.02 35.54
C ILE A 191 3.80 -4.12 34.58
N ILE A 192 3.91 -3.56 33.36
CA ILE A 192 2.87 -3.67 32.33
C ILE A 192 2.64 -5.15 31.97
N GLU A 193 3.71 -5.92 31.79
CA GLU A 193 3.63 -7.37 31.54
C GLU A 193 2.83 -8.08 32.63
N SER A 194 3.16 -7.82 33.90
CA SER A 194 2.50 -8.48 35.03
C SER A 194 1.03 -8.09 35.22
N LEU A 195 0.68 -6.84 34.92
CA LEU A 195 -0.66 -6.31 35.19
C LEU A 195 -1.64 -6.54 34.04
N PHE A 196 -1.17 -6.45 32.79
CA PHE A 196 -2.06 -6.33 31.63
C PHE A 196 -1.88 -7.41 30.57
N LEU A 197 -0.72 -8.07 30.48
CA LEU A 197 -0.35 -8.87 29.31
C LEU A 197 -0.34 -10.37 29.60
N ASN A 198 -0.72 -11.17 28.60
CA ASN A 198 -0.51 -12.61 28.61
C ASN A 198 0.88 -12.94 28.03
N ILE A 199 1.89 -13.00 28.90
CA ILE A 199 3.27 -13.29 28.50
C ILE A 199 3.50 -14.71 27.95
N SER A 200 2.53 -15.63 28.13
CA SER A 200 2.63 -17.00 27.60
C SER A 200 2.33 -17.09 26.10
N GLU A 201 1.72 -16.05 25.53
CA GLU A 201 1.26 -15.99 24.13
C GLU A 201 1.96 -14.89 23.33
N ILE A 202 3.20 -14.53 23.70
CA ILE A 202 3.97 -13.49 23.02
C ILE A 202 4.32 -13.93 21.61
N GLU A 203 4.05 -13.07 20.63
CA GLU A 203 4.46 -13.26 19.24
C GLU A 203 5.66 -12.34 18.92
N ARG A 204 6.81 -12.93 18.56
CA ARG A 204 7.98 -12.17 18.08
C ARG A 204 7.91 -12.06 16.56
N LYS A 205 7.88 -10.84 16.03
CA LYS A 205 7.68 -10.56 14.61
C LYS A 205 8.99 -10.16 13.94
N LYS A 206 9.26 -10.76 12.78
CA LYS A 206 10.38 -10.39 11.89
C LYS A 206 10.00 -9.32 10.87
N VAL A 207 8.70 -9.09 10.67
CA VAL A 207 8.17 -8.08 9.75
C VAL A 207 6.92 -7.45 10.35
N TYR A 208 6.77 -6.13 10.22
CA TYR A 208 5.65 -5.38 10.82
C TYR A 208 4.67 -4.83 9.77
N PHE A 209 5.13 -4.09 8.75
CA PHE A 209 4.25 -3.54 7.68
C PHE A 209 4.41 -4.17 6.29
N SER A 210 5.53 -4.84 6.05
CA SER A 210 5.77 -5.51 4.78
C SER A 210 5.10 -6.88 4.80
N LEU A 211 4.41 -7.21 3.71
CA LEU A 211 4.10 -8.61 3.42
C LEU A 211 5.46 -9.34 3.33
N SER A 212 5.55 -10.51 3.96
CA SER A 212 6.81 -11.16 4.39
C SER A 212 7.96 -11.15 3.37
N LYS A 213 9.16 -10.73 3.81
CA LYS A 213 10.37 -10.67 2.96
C LYS A 213 11.05 -12.01 2.72
N GLU A 214 10.78 -13.05 3.50
CA GLU A 214 11.51 -14.32 3.39
C GLU A 214 11.27 -15.09 2.08
N LYS A 215 10.45 -14.53 1.19
CA LYS A 215 10.04 -15.21 -0.01
C LYS A 215 10.21 -14.36 -1.27
N HIS A 216 10.00 -13.04 -1.24
CA HIS A 216 10.08 -12.22 -2.46
C HIS A 216 11.53 -11.89 -2.86
N ARG A 217 11.88 -12.22 -4.11
CA ARG A 217 13.14 -11.83 -4.77
C ARG A 217 13.41 -10.33 -4.51
N ASN A 218 14.67 -9.96 -4.24
CA ASN A 218 15.15 -8.58 -4.29
C ASN A 218 15.03 -8.08 -5.74
N ILE A 219 13.80 -7.71 -6.12
CA ILE A 219 13.44 -7.22 -7.43
C ILE A 219 13.68 -5.73 -7.41
N LYS A 220 14.79 -5.30 -8.01
CA LYS A 220 15.08 -3.87 -8.24
C LYS A 220 14.09 -3.37 -9.28
N GLN A 221 13.29 -2.37 -8.93
CA GLN A 221 12.53 -1.62 -9.92
C GLN A 221 13.49 -0.71 -10.69
N PRO A 222 13.14 -0.27 -11.90
CA PRO A 222 13.91 0.77 -12.56
C PRO A 222 13.88 2.06 -11.71
N ASN A 223 15.04 2.54 -11.26
CA ASN A 223 15.23 3.78 -10.48
C ASN A 223 14.89 5.09 -11.23
N LYS A 224 14.32 5.00 -12.44
CA LYS A 224 14.02 6.14 -13.31
C LYS A 224 12.51 6.38 -13.34
N ASP A 225 12.10 7.58 -13.76
CA ASP A 225 10.69 7.88 -14.06
C ASP A 225 10.14 6.76 -14.93
N ILE A 226 9.20 6.01 -14.36
CA ILE A 226 8.63 4.80 -14.93
C ILE A 226 8.04 5.10 -16.32
N ASN A 227 7.64 6.35 -16.57
CA ASN A 227 7.07 6.77 -17.86
C ASN A 227 8.10 6.88 -19.00
N LEU A 228 9.40 6.94 -18.70
CA LEU A 228 10.49 7.14 -19.68
C LEU A 228 11.26 5.85 -20.01
N VAL A 229 10.77 4.70 -19.59
CA VAL A 229 11.43 3.41 -19.86
C VAL A 229 11.19 2.99 -21.30
N ASP A 230 12.28 2.73 -22.03
CA ASP A 230 12.25 2.09 -23.34
C ASP A 230 11.99 0.59 -23.18
N LEU A 231 10.76 0.16 -23.49
CA LEU A 231 10.31 -1.22 -23.32
C LEU A 231 11.02 -2.19 -24.27
N SER A 232 11.59 -1.71 -25.38
CA SER A 232 12.29 -2.56 -26.35
C SER A 232 13.60 -3.14 -25.82
N LEU A 233 14.14 -2.57 -24.74
CA LEU A 233 15.37 -3.00 -24.09
C LEU A 233 15.15 -4.06 -23.00
N ILE A 234 13.90 -4.42 -22.72
CA ILE A 234 13.57 -5.37 -21.67
C ILE A 234 13.58 -6.79 -22.24
N GLU A 235 14.47 -7.63 -21.73
CA GLU A 235 14.59 -9.04 -22.16
C GLU A 235 13.52 -9.96 -21.54
N GLU A 236 12.94 -9.55 -20.42
CA GLU A 236 11.91 -10.31 -19.72
C GLU A 236 10.55 -10.14 -20.39
N LYS A 237 9.74 -11.20 -20.36
CA LYS A 237 8.37 -11.12 -20.86
C LYS A 237 7.54 -10.16 -20.03
N LEU A 238 6.73 -9.35 -20.71
CA LEU A 238 5.93 -8.27 -20.18
C LEU A 238 4.43 -8.60 -20.21
N PHE A 239 3.76 -8.17 -19.15
CA PHE A 239 2.33 -8.10 -19.00
C PHE A 239 1.86 -6.67 -19.26
N PHE A 240 0.83 -6.54 -20.10
CA PHE A 240 -0.06 -5.40 -20.14
C PHE A 240 -1.20 -5.64 -19.14
N LEU A 241 -1.11 -5.00 -17.98
CA LEU A 241 -2.13 -5.05 -16.95
C LEU A 241 -3.01 -3.82 -17.07
N PHE A 242 -4.33 -3.96 -17.13
CA PHE A 242 -5.19 -2.80 -17.26
C PHE A 242 -6.52 -2.95 -16.56
N ASP A 243 -7.17 -1.81 -16.38
CA ASP A 243 -8.51 -1.64 -15.85
C ASP A 243 -9.15 -0.42 -16.51
N ILE A 244 -10.46 -0.46 -16.76
CA ILE A 244 -11.22 0.65 -17.36
C ILE A 244 -12.42 1.02 -16.49
N GLU A 245 -12.68 2.31 -16.37
CA GLU A 245 -13.97 2.82 -15.95
C GLU A 245 -14.73 3.32 -17.16
N THR A 246 -16.02 3.01 -17.20
CA THR A 246 -16.90 3.30 -18.32
C THR A 246 -18.10 4.14 -17.89
N ASP A 247 -18.84 4.68 -18.85
CA ASP A 247 -20.13 5.33 -18.61
C ASP A 247 -21.31 4.34 -18.55
N GLY A 248 -21.07 3.03 -18.41
CA GLY A 248 -22.14 2.04 -18.37
C GLY A 248 -21.69 0.59 -18.55
N LEU A 249 -22.66 -0.29 -18.76
CA LEU A 249 -22.44 -1.71 -19.06
C LEU A 249 -22.70 -1.99 -20.55
N ILE A 250 -22.24 -3.14 -21.01
CA ILE A 250 -22.54 -3.62 -22.37
C ILE A 250 -24.01 -4.09 -22.40
N GLU A 251 -24.82 -3.49 -23.27
CA GLU A 251 -26.24 -3.83 -23.44
C GLU A 251 -26.56 -4.09 -24.92
N ASN A 252 -27.00 -5.31 -25.28
CA ASN A 252 -27.40 -5.67 -26.65
C ASN A 252 -26.37 -5.26 -27.73
N TYR A 253 -25.07 -5.51 -27.47
CA TYR A 253 -23.93 -5.11 -28.33
C TYR A 253 -23.70 -3.59 -28.44
N ASN A 254 -24.39 -2.77 -27.64
CA ASN A 254 -24.04 -1.39 -27.42
C ASN A 254 -22.92 -1.32 -26.37
N PHE A 255 -21.75 -0.83 -26.79
CA PHE A 255 -20.57 -0.72 -25.93
C PHE A 255 -20.55 0.64 -25.24
N PRO A 256 -20.31 0.67 -23.90
CA PRO A 256 -20.16 1.91 -23.18
C PRO A 256 -18.86 2.61 -23.58
N LYS A 257 -18.76 3.90 -23.29
CA LYS A 257 -17.57 4.69 -23.55
C LYS A 257 -16.63 4.64 -22.36
N ILE A 258 -15.34 4.46 -22.65
CA ILE A 258 -14.28 4.56 -21.66
C ILE A 258 -14.22 6.01 -21.20
N VAL A 259 -14.22 6.21 -19.87
CA VAL A 259 -14.11 7.52 -19.20
C VAL A 259 -12.80 7.64 -18.42
N GLN A 260 -12.24 6.51 -17.99
CA GLN A 260 -10.90 6.42 -17.44
C GLN A 260 -10.28 5.09 -17.83
N ILE A 261 -8.99 5.09 -18.13
CA ILE A 261 -8.21 3.87 -18.33
C ILE A 261 -6.92 3.97 -17.55
N SER A 262 -6.51 2.86 -16.94
CA SER A 262 -5.18 2.75 -16.35
C SER A 262 -4.54 1.46 -16.79
N TRP A 263 -3.27 1.54 -17.20
CA TRP A 263 -2.49 0.38 -17.54
C TRP A 263 -1.11 0.41 -16.88
N MET A 264 -0.53 -0.77 -16.74
CA MET A 264 0.74 -1.01 -16.09
C MET A 264 1.50 -2.08 -16.85
N ILE A 265 2.79 -1.82 -17.12
CA ILE A 265 3.68 -2.77 -17.77
C ILE A 265 4.53 -3.44 -16.72
N MET A 266 4.40 -4.75 -16.58
CA MET A 266 5.05 -5.53 -15.53
C MET A 266 5.70 -6.78 -16.10
N ASP A 267 6.94 -7.11 -15.74
CA ASP A 267 7.52 -8.40 -16.16
C ASP A 267 7.06 -9.60 -15.31
N THR A 268 7.43 -10.79 -15.76
CA THR A 268 7.20 -12.06 -15.04
C THR A 268 7.96 -12.19 -13.70
N LYS A 269 8.89 -11.30 -13.40
CA LYS A 269 9.53 -11.19 -12.07
C LYS A 269 8.76 -10.25 -11.15
N GLY A 270 7.81 -9.47 -11.66
CA GLY A 270 7.04 -8.48 -10.90
C GLY A 270 7.73 -7.11 -10.79
N ILE A 271 8.66 -6.80 -11.70
CA ILE A 271 9.16 -5.45 -11.96
C ILE A 271 8.11 -4.71 -12.77
N ILE A 272 7.77 -3.49 -12.37
CA ILE A 272 6.89 -2.58 -13.08
C ILE A 272 7.76 -1.57 -13.81
N TYR A 273 7.56 -1.46 -15.11
CA TYR A 273 8.32 -0.58 -15.99
C TYR A 273 7.55 0.65 -16.43
N LYS A 274 6.21 0.59 -16.45
CA LYS A 274 5.33 1.73 -16.74
C LYS A 274 4.06 1.66 -15.92
N LYS A 275 3.48 2.82 -15.62
CA LYS A 275 2.13 2.93 -15.06
C LYS A 275 1.51 4.25 -15.50
N ASN A 276 0.42 4.17 -16.23
CA ASN A 276 -0.28 5.32 -16.76
C ASN A 276 -1.75 5.28 -16.34
N THR A 277 -2.34 6.44 -16.12
CA THR A 277 -3.76 6.62 -15.85
C THR A 277 -4.22 7.85 -16.60
N GLU A 278 -5.24 7.71 -17.45
CA GLU A 278 -5.75 8.78 -18.27
C GLU A 278 -7.26 8.90 -18.12
N LEU A 279 -7.75 10.14 -18.06
CA LEU A 279 -9.16 10.44 -18.25
C LEU A 279 -9.43 10.58 -19.74
N VAL A 280 -10.49 9.94 -20.23
CA VAL A 280 -10.78 9.85 -21.66
C VAL A 280 -11.94 10.77 -22.02
N ASN A 281 -11.66 11.82 -22.79
CA ASN A 281 -12.67 12.75 -23.28
C ASN A 281 -13.38 12.20 -24.53
N SER A 282 -14.16 11.13 -24.36
CA SER A 282 -14.98 10.54 -25.41
C SER A 282 -16.41 11.11 -25.42
N ASN A 283 -17.24 10.73 -26.38
CA ASN A 283 -18.66 11.12 -26.43
C ASN A 283 -19.54 10.33 -25.44
N PHE A 284 -19.09 10.17 -24.19
CA PHE A 284 -19.79 9.46 -23.12
C PHE A 284 -21.05 10.21 -22.64
N ASN A 285 -22.00 9.48 -22.05
CA ASN A 285 -23.20 10.04 -21.45
C ASN A 285 -22.89 10.65 -20.07
N ILE A 286 -22.86 11.98 -19.99
CA ILE A 286 -22.59 12.77 -18.77
C ILE A 286 -23.58 12.44 -17.63
N GLU A 287 -24.82 12.07 -17.96
CA GLU A 287 -25.87 11.75 -16.97
C GLU A 287 -25.84 10.29 -16.50
N SER A 288 -24.83 9.52 -16.90
CA SER A 288 -24.75 8.11 -16.54
C SER A 288 -24.68 7.88 -15.02
N GLU A 289 -25.46 6.91 -14.56
CA GLU A 289 -25.42 6.40 -13.19
C GLU A 289 -24.05 5.77 -12.82
N ALA A 290 -23.24 5.38 -13.82
CA ALA A 290 -21.90 4.85 -13.60
C ALA A 290 -20.99 5.85 -12.84
N PHE A 291 -21.20 7.16 -13.03
CA PHE A 291 -20.46 8.20 -12.31
C PHE A 291 -20.70 8.21 -10.80
N LYS A 292 -21.83 7.67 -10.32
CA LYS A 292 -22.07 7.50 -8.88
C LYS A 292 -21.22 6.38 -8.29
N ILE A 293 -20.87 5.39 -9.10
CA ILE A 293 -20.08 4.22 -8.69
C ILE A 293 -18.59 4.54 -8.76
N ASN A 294 -18.11 5.01 -9.92
CA ASN A 294 -16.69 5.33 -10.15
C ASN A 294 -16.25 6.67 -9.54
N LYS A 295 -17.20 7.52 -9.13
CA LYS A 295 -16.98 8.83 -8.48
C LYS A 295 -16.15 9.80 -9.31
N LEU A 296 -16.09 9.60 -10.63
CA LEU A 296 -15.50 10.55 -11.54
C LEU A 296 -16.50 11.68 -11.82
N ASN A 297 -15.97 12.89 -12.05
CA ASN A 297 -16.80 14.03 -12.40
C ASN A 297 -16.77 14.21 -13.94
N PRO A 298 -17.89 14.00 -14.64
CA PRO A 298 -17.93 14.08 -16.10
C PRO A 298 -17.51 15.46 -16.64
N ASP A 299 -17.83 16.56 -15.94
CA ASP A 299 -17.42 17.91 -16.34
C ASP A 299 -15.90 18.09 -16.27
N ILE A 300 -15.25 17.44 -15.31
CA ILE A 300 -13.79 17.43 -15.20
C ILE A 300 -13.21 16.64 -16.39
N ILE A 301 -13.74 15.46 -16.69
CA ILE A 301 -13.28 14.65 -17.82
C ILE A 301 -13.41 15.42 -19.14
N LYS A 302 -14.52 16.13 -19.37
CA LYS A 302 -14.70 16.98 -20.56
C LYS A 302 -13.70 18.12 -20.66
N LYS A 303 -13.17 18.60 -19.53
CA LYS A 303 -12.27 19.74 -19.47
C LYS A 303 -10.79 19.36 -19.58
N ILE A 304 -10.39 18.25 -18.96
CA ILE A 304 -8.98 17.87 -18.82
C ILE A 304 -8.65 16.47 -19.36
N GLY A 305 -9.64 15.70 -19.77
CA GLY A 305 -9.43 14.40 -20.39
C GLY A 305 -8.77 14.53 -21.75
N LYS A 306 -7.98 13.52 -22.11
CA LYS A 306 -7.32 13.44 -23.41
C LYS A 306 -8.25 12.87 -24.47
N GLU A 307 -7.96 13.20 -25.72
CA GLU A 307 -8.66 12.59 -26.85
C GLU A 307 -8.37 11.08 -26.90
N PRO A 308 -9.38 10.23 -27.18
CA PRO A 308 -9.20 8.78 -27.15
C PRO A 308 -8.07 8.28 -28.05
N SER A 309 -7.92 8.88 -29.25
CA SER A 309 -6.88 8.51 -30.21
C SER A 309 -5.46 8.68 -29.66
N GLU A 310 -5.19 9.73 -28.87
CA GLU A 310 -3.88 9.94 -28.25
C GLU A 310 -3.57 8.81 -27.26
N ILE A 311 -4.53 8.47 -26.41
CA ILE A 311 -4.39 7.43 -25.39
C ILE A 311 -4.22 6.04 -26.04
N TYR A 312 -5.00 5.74 -27.07
CA TYR A 312 -4.95 4.44 -27.74
C TYR A 312 -3.66 4.23 -28.54
N LEU A 313 -3.03 5.30 -29.03
CA LEU A 313 -1.69 5.23 -29.62
C LEU A 313 -0.63 4.84 -28.58
N ASP A 314 -0.67 5.45 -27.39
CA ASP A 314 0.24 5.11 -26.29
C ASP A 314 0.06 3.65 -25.84
N ILE A 315 -1.19 3.21 -25.69
CA ILE A 315 -1.54 1.83 -25.35
C ILE A 315 -1.06 0.87 -26.45
N THR A 316 -1.26 1.21 -27.72
CA THR A 316 -0.82 0.37 -28.85
C THR A 316 0.70 0.23 -28.87
N TYR A 317 1.43 1.30 -28.56
CA TYR A 317 2.88 1.25 -28.44
C TYR A 317 3.31 0.28 -27.33
N ASP A 318 2.74 0.41 -26.13
CA ASP A 318 3.09 -0.44 -24.99
C ASP A 318 2.68 -1.92 -25.20
N LEU A 319 1.51 -2.17 -25.79
CA LEU A 319 1.02 -3.51 -26.11
C LEU A 319 1.95 -4.27 -27.07
N LYS A 320 2.60 -3.59 -28.01
CA LYS A 320 3.55 -4.21 -28.96
C LYS A 320 4.77 -4.83 -28.28
N HIS A 321 5.07 -4.42 -27.05
CA HIS A 321 6.18 -4.95 -26.27
C HIS A 321 5.74 -6.03 -25.27
N CYS A 322 4.45 -6.35 -25.18
CA CYS A 322 3.92 -7.31 -24.23
C CYS A 322 3.67 -8.67 -24.87
N GLU A 323 3.79 -9.73 -24.06
CA GLU A 323 3.37 -11.09 -24.42
C GLU A 323 2.06 -11.49 -23.75
N PHE A 324 1.72 -10.84 -22.63
CA PHE A 324 0.53 -11.12 -21.84
C PHE A 324 -0.37 -9.90 -21.75
N ILE A 325 -1.68 -10.13 -21.73
CA ILE A 325 -2.68 -9.12 -21.38
C ILE A 325 -3.55 -9.64 -20.25
N SER A 326 -3.80 -8.81 -19.24
CA SER A 326 -4.56 -9.21 -18.07
C SER A 326 -5.40 -8.08 -17.48
N ALA A 327 -6.61 -8.45 -17.06
CA ALA A 327 -7.52 -7.64 -16.26
C ALA A 327 -8.32 -8.55 -15.31
N HIS A 328 -9.08 -7.95 -14.40
CA HIS A 328 -9.98 -8.68 -13.52
C HIS A 328 -11.40 -8.61 -14.07
N ASN A 329 -11.77 -9.68 -14.80
CA ASN A 329 -12.87 -9.73 -15.78
C ASN A 329 -12.45 -9.30 -17.20
N LEU A 330 -11.28 -9.78 -17.64
CA LEU A 330 -10.67 -9.47 -18.95
C LEU A 330 -11.63 -9.50 -20.14
N LYS A 331 -12.58 -10.45 -20.19
CA LYS A 331 -13.55 -10.51 -21.29
C LYS A 331 -14.36 -9.22 -21.43
N PHE A 332 -14.74 -8.59 -20.31
CA PHE A 332 -15.48 -7.34 -20.30
C PHE A 332 -14.58 -6.20 -20.80
N ASP A 333 -13.48 -5.95 -20.10
CA ASP A 333 -12.59 -4.82 -20.37
C ASP A 333 -11.98 -4.87 -21.78
N LEU A 334 -11.55 -6.07 -22.21
CA LEU A 334 -10.96 -6.27 -23.53
C LEU A 334 -11.96 -6.04 -24.65
N SER A 335 -13.19 -6.51 -24.51
CA SER A 335 -14.22 -6.32 -25.55
C SER A 335 -14.55 -4.84 -25.80
N ILE A 336 -14.50 -4.02 -24.75
CA ILE A 336 -14.73 -2.57 -24.84
C ILE A 336 -13.52 -1.89 -25.49
N LEU A 337 -12.30 -2.28 -25.11
CA LEU A 337 -11.08 -1.76 -25.70
C LEU A 337 -10.97 -2.12 -27.20
N GLU A 338 -11.28 -3.36 -27.57
CA GLU A 338 -11.33 -3.82 -28.96
C GLU A 338 -12.32 -3.00 -29.80
N ASN A 339 -13.53 -2.78 -29.28
CA ASN A 339 -14.53 -1.95 -29.95
C ASN A 339 -14.07 -0.49 -30.08
N GLU A 340 -13.41 0.09 -29.07
CA GLU A 340 -12.86 1.45 -29.18
C GLU A 340 -11.72 1.53 -30.20
N PHE A 341 -10.86 0.51 -30.29
CA PHE A 341 -9.80 0.41 -31.31
C PHE A 341 -10.38 0.34 -32.72
N GLU A 342 -11.41 -0.48 -32.93
CA GLU A 342 -12.11 -0.58 -34.22
C GLU A 342 -12.74 0.76 -34.61
N ASN A 343 -13.44 1.42 -33.68
CA ASN A 343 -14.07 2.73 -33.92
C ASN A 343 -13.06 3.84 -34.27
N HIS A 344 -11.81 3.73 -33.78
CA HIS A 344 -10.73 4.68 -34.07
C HIS A 344 -9.78 4.21 -35.18
N GLN A 345 -10.11 3.11 -35.87
CA GLN A 345 -9.32 2.54 -36.97
C GLN A 345 -7.89 2.17 -36.56
N ILE A 346 -7.72 1.70 -35.33
CA ILE A 346 -6.44 1.25 -34.78
C ILE A 346 -6.34 -0.26 -34.98
N ASP A 347 -5.45 -0.67 -35.89
CA ASP A 347 -5.19 -2.09 -36.16
C ASP A 347 -4.25 -2.67 -35.11
N PHE A 348 -4.80 -3.52 -34.24
CA PHE A 348 -4.04 -4.30 -33.27
C PHE A 348 -4.68 -5.68 -33.08
N ASN A 349 -3.87 -6.74 -33.22
CA ASN A 349 -4.33 -8.10 -33.03
C ASN A 349 -4.16 -8.55 -31.57
N PHE A 350 -5.18 -8.33 -30.73
CA PHE A 350 -5.17 -8.78 -29.33
C PHE A 350 -5.02 -10.30 -29.15
N ASN A 351 -5.38 -11.10 -30.16
CA ASN A 351 -5.19 -12.56 -30.13
C ASN A 351 -3.72 -12.99 -30.25
N SER A 352 -2.82 -12.08 -30.60
CA SER A 352 -1.37 -12.33 -30.55
C SER A 352 -0.84 -12.39 -29.12
N LEU A 353 -1.57 -11.85 -28.14
CA LEU A 353 -1.21 -11.83 -26.73
C LEU A 353 -1.82 -13.02 -26.00
N THR A 354 -1.08 -13.54 -25.02
CA THR A 354 -1.62 -14.54 -24.09
C THR A 354 -2.54 -13.86 -23.08
N GLN A 355 -3.82 -14.20 -23.12
CA GLN A 355 -4.84 -13.62 -22.26
C GLN A 355 -4.88 -14.31 -20.89
N PHE A 356 -4.82 -13.54 -19.81
CA PHE A 356 -4.91 -14.04 -18.43
C PHE A 356 -5.97 -13.27 -17.63
N CYS A 357 -7.07 -13.92 -17.28
CA CYS A 357 -8.14 -13.32 -16.47
C CYS A 357 -7.99 -13.71 -14.99
N THR A 358 -7.72 -12.72 -14.11
CA THR A 358 -7.57 -13.01 -12.68
C THR A 358 -8.87 -13.39 -11.99
N MET A 359 -10.02 -12.94 -12.52
CA MET A 359 -11.34 -13.34 -12.03
C MET A 359 -11.57 -14.85 -12.26
N GLU A 360 -11.35 -15.34 -13.48
CA GLU A 360 -11.49 -16.76 -13.80
C GLU A 360 -10.47 -17.64 -13.07
N PHE A 361 -9.22 -17.18 -12.98
CA PHE A 361 -8.20 -17.87 -12.20
C PHE A 361 -8.56 -17.91 -10.71
N GLY A 362 -9.05 -16.79 -10.17
CA GLY A 362 -9.51 -16.66 -8.80
C GLY A 362 -10.65 -17.61 -8.48
N THR A 363 -11.62 -17.79 -9.37
CA THR A 363 -12.69 -18.78 -9.21
C THR A 363 -12.13 -20.18 -9.00
N LYS A 364 -11.17 -20.61 -9.84
CA LYS A 364 -10.51 -21.93 -9.70
C LYS A 364 -9.69 -22.05 -8.42
N LEU A 365 -9.06 -20.95 -7.99
CA LEU A 365 -8.25 -20.92 -6.77
C LEU A 365 -9.11 -21.00 -5.50
N LEU A 366 -10.31 -20.42 -5.54
CA LEU A 366 -11.22 -20.30 -4.39
C LEU A 366 -12.30 -21.38 -4.36
N SER A 367 -12.55 -22.08 -5.48
CA SER A 367 -13.44 -23.23 -5.52
C SER A 367 -12.89 -24.37 -4.66
N ASN A 368 -13.77 -25.01 -3.88
CA ASN A 368 -13.45 -26.20 -3.09
C ASN A 368 -14.53 -27.28 -3.28
N GLU A 369 -14.27 -28.51 -2.81
CA GLU A 369 -15.20 -29.65 -2.95
C GLU A 369 -16.58 -29.39 -2.32
N GLN A 370 -16.69 -28.43 -1.40
CA GLN A 370 -17.92 -28.05 -0.72
C GLN A 370 -18.70 -26.95 -1.46
N ASN A 371 -18.11 -26.28 -2.44
CA ASN A 371 -18.73 -25.22 -3.22
C ASN A 371 -18.18 -25.19 -4.66
N PRO A 372 -18.58 -26.18 -5.50
CA PRO A 372 -18.09 -26.30 -6.88
C PRO A 372 -18.56 -25.15 -7.79
N ASP A 373 -19.67 -24.50 -7.45
CA ASP A 373 -20.23 -23.33 -8.15
C ASP A 373 -19.76 -22.00 -7.53
N ALA A 374 -18.47 -21.93 -7.20
CA ALA A 374 -17.89 -20.73 -6.61
C ALA A 374 -18.19 -19.51 -7.51
N LYS A 375 -18.92 -18.54 -6.96
CA LYS A 375 -19.19 -17.27 -7.63
C LYS A 375 -17.87 -16.61 -8.03
N PHE A 376 -17.85 -15.92 -9.17
CA PHE A 376 -16.70 -15.10 -9.57
C PHE A 376 -16.29 -14.18 -8.41
N PRO A 377 -15.04 -14.28 -7.93
CA PRO A 377 -14.59 -13.45 -6.83
C PRO A 377 -14.47 -12.01 -7.29
N LYS A 378 -14.77 -11.08 -6.40
CA LYS A 378 -14.37 -9.68 -6.57
C LYS A 378 -12.85 -9.58 -6.49
N MET A 379 -12.30 -8.50 -7.04
CA MET A 379 -10.87 -8.21 -6.96
C MET A 379 -10.38 -8.19 -5.50
N THR A 380 -11.18 -7.60 -4.61
CA THR A 380 -10.88 -7.51 -3.18
C THR A 380 -10.89 -8.86 -2.47
N GLU A 381 -11.72 -9.81 -2.93
CA GLU A 381 -11.82 -11.16 -2.36
C GLU A 381 -10.61 -12.01 -2.79
N LEU A 382 -10.20 -11.90 -4.06
CA LEU A 382 -8.95 -12.50 -4.53
C LEU A 382 -7.75 -11.93 -3.77
N TYR A 383 -7.68 -10.61 -3.59
CA TYR A 383 -6.64 -9.96 -2.82
C TYR A 383 -6.63 -10.46 -1.36
N GLU A 384 -7.79 -10.49 -0.70
CA GLU A 384 -7.92 -10.98 0.67
C GLU A 384 -7.40 -12.41 0.80
N HIS A 385 -7.75 -13.29 -0.13
CA HIS A 385 -7.24 -14.66 -0.13
C HIS A 385 -5.72 -14.75 -0.28
N LEU A 386 -5.13 -13.91 -1.15
CA LEU A 386 -3.69 -13.95 -1.42
C LEU A 386 -2.85 -13.40 -0.27
N PHE A 387 -3.35 -12.37 0.41
CA PHE A 387 -2.61 -11.58 1.40
C PHE A 387 -3.15 -11.64 2.83
N ASN A 388 -4.24 -12.36 3.07
CA ASN A 388 -4.96 -12.44 4.34
C ASN A 388 -5.32 -11.05 4.91
N HIS A 389 -5.64 -10.09 4.03
CA HIS A 389 -5.94 -8.71 4.37
C HIS A 389 -6.99 -8.10 3.45
N LYS A 390 -7.99 -7.43 4.04
CA LYS A 390 -9.07 -6.76 3.30
C LYS A 390 -8.63 -5.41 2.74
N VAL A 391 -8.87 -5.20 1.45
CA VAL A 391 -8.73 -3.90 0.79
C VAL A 391 -10.09 -3.39 0.33
N LYS A 392 -10.21 -2.06 0.25
CA LYS A 392 -11.42 -1.40 -0.25
C LYS A 392 -11.22 -1.12 -1.75
N GLN A 393 -12.19 -1.52 -2.57
CA GLN A 393 -12.26 -1.12 -3.97
C GLN A 393 -12.77 0.32 -4.07
N PHE A 394 -12.13 1.13 -4.91
CA PHE A 394 -12.50 2.54 -5.08
C PHE A 394 -13.26 2.80 -6.38
N HIS A 395 -13.40 1.79 -7.27
CA HIS A 395 -13.95 1.96 -8.62
C HIS A 395 -13.20 3.08 -9.34
N ASN A 396 -11.90 2.89 -9.42
CA ASN A 396 -10.96 3.82 -10.03
C ASN A 396 -9.87 2.99 -10.70
N ALA A 397 -9.72 3.16 -12.00
CA ALA A 397 -8.85 2.30 -12.80
C ALA A 397 -7.41 2.25 -12.27
N ASN A 398 -6.90 3.36 -11.73
CA ASN A 398 -5.56 3.44 -11.15
C ASN A 398 -5.40 2.55 -9.91
N THR A 399 -6.39 2.54 -9.01
CA THR A 399 -6.33 1.68 -7.82
C THR A 399 -6.53 0.22 -8.17
N ASP A 400 -7.40 -0.05 -9.13
CA ASP A 400 -7.83 -1.40 -9.44
C ASP A 400 -6.75 -2.14 -10.26
N VAL A 401 -6.09 -1.48 -11.23
CA VAL A 401 -4.90 -2.02 -11.91
C VAL A 401 -3.73 -2.26 -10.94
N THR A 402 -3.64 -1.47 -9.88
CA THR A 402 -2.61 -1.64 -8.85
C THR A 402 -2.86 -2.91 -8.02
N ILE A 403 -4.11 -3.13 -7.63
CA ILE A 403 -4.51 -4.35 -6.91
C ILE A 403 -4.32 -5.57 -7.82
N LEU A 404 -4.69 -5.46 -9.10
CA LEU A 404 -4.46 -6.48 -10.12
C LEU A 404 -2.98 -6.88 -10.20
N ALA A 405 -2.07 -5.91 -10.32
CA ALA A 405 -0.64 -6.15 -10.38
C ALA A 405 -0.10 -6.85 -9.13
N LYS A 406 -0.57 -6.45 -7.94
CA LYS A 406 -0.22 -7.13 -6.68
C LYS A 406 -0.69 -8.58 -6.70
N CYS A 407 -1.93 -8.85 -7.11
CA CYS A 407 -2.47 -10.20 -7.21
C CYS A 407 -1.68 -11.08 -8.19
N ILE A 408 -1.42 -10.60 -9.41
CA ILE A 408 -0.67 -11.36 -10.43
C ILE A 408 0.76 -11.65 -9.96
N LYS A 409 1.42 -10.66 -9.37
CA LYS A 409 2.75 -10.84 -8.82
C LYS A 409 2.77 -11.88 -7.70
N GLU A 410 1.80 -11.86 -6.80
CA GLU A 410 1.69 -12.86 -5.74
C GLU A 410 1.42 -14.26 -6.30
N LEU A 411 0.62 -14.38 -7.36
CA LEU A 411 0.39 -15.64 -8.07
C LEU A 411 1.67 -16.16 -8.75
N LEU A 412 2.42 -15.30 -9.44
CA LEU A 412 3.74 -15.61 -10.02
C LEU A 412 4.74 -16.03 -8.94
N PHE A 413 4.64 -15.39 -7.78
CA PHE A 413 5.50 -15.60 -6.65
C PHE A 413 5.23 -16.95 -5.96
N LYS A 414 3.97 -17.28 -5.70
CA LYS A 414 3.53 -18.57 -5.15
C LYS A 414 3.64 -19.74 -6.16
N GLY A 415 4.19 -19.49 -7.36
CA GLY A 415 4.32 -20.49 -8.44
C GLY A 415 2.99 -20.93 -9.06
N LYS A 416 1.88 -20.23 -8.75
CA LYS A 416 0.53 -20.61 -9.20
C LYS A 416 0.30 -20.39 -10.69
N ILE A 417 1.04 -19.46 -11.29
CA ILE A 417 0.99 -19.15 -12.73
C ILE A 417 2.37 -19.20 -13.38
N GLU A 418 3.24 -20.12 -12.91
CA GLU A 418 4.59 -20.29 -13.44
C GLU A 418 4.62 -20.76 -14.90
N HIS A 419 3.55 -21.40 -15.38
CA HIS A 419 3.38 -21.76 -16.79
C HIS A 419 3.40 -20.55 -17.73
N LEU A 420 3.13 -19.34 -17.24
CA LEU A 420 3.27 -18.11 -18.03
C LEU A 420 4.76 -17.74 -18.24
N LYS A 421 5.67 -18.15 -17.35
CA LYS A 421 7.11 -17.87 -17.50
C LYS A 421 7.73 -18.72 -18.61
N ASN A 422 7.39 -20.00 -18.66
CA ASN A 422 8.03 -20.98 -19.53
C ASN A 422 7.32 -21.07 -20.89
N LYS A 423 8.07 -21.12 -21.99
CA LYS A 423 7.50 -21.37 -23.33
C LYS A 423 6.99 -22.82 -23.41
N GLN A 424 5.88 -23.03 -24.12
CA GLN A 424 5.77 -24.18 -25.03
C GLN A 424 6.56 -23.88 -26.29
#